data_AF-A0A0B5BGI4-F1
#
_entry.id   AF-A0A0B5BGI4-F1
#
_cell.length_a   1.000
_cell.length_b   1.000
_cell.length_c   1.000
_cell.angle_alpha   90.00
_cell.angle_beta   90.00
_cell.angle_gamma   90.00
#
_symmetry.space_group_name_H-M   'P 1'
#
loop_
_entity.id
_entity.type
_entity.pdbx_description
1 polymer ?
#
loop_
_entity_poly.entity_id
_entity_poly.type
_entity_poly.pdbx_seq_one_letter_code
_entity_poly.pdbx_strand_id
1 'polypeptide(L)'
;MKRALMLAALLTASAVPAFAGSDVGFDLNINVGNRPQVVVPAPPVAVVSPRVVFDQPPVFIAPPSLGFYVGVDIPYDIFYISGRYYLYQGNSWYVAPDYNGPWGATRYRSLPPGLRKHKLERIRYYRDDEYRVYRGDHDHYRGRYFRPDKEWKERRKEEREQWKEERKWEKEERKHRGKERGHDDD
;
A
#
# COMPACT_ATOMS: atom_id res chain seq x y z
N MET A 1 31.80 -48.52 52.43
CA MET A 1 31.58 -49.24 51.15
C MET A 1 30.79 -48.34 50.20
N LYS A 2 31.24 -48.22 48.93
CA LYS A 2 30.56 -47.69 47.72
C LYS A 2 30.39 -46.14 47.69
N ARG A 3 31.29 -45.37 47.06
CA ARG A 3 31.52 -45.05 45.62
C ARG A 3 30.57 -44.01 45.00
N ALA A 4 31.19 -42.87 44.63
CA ALA A 4 30.98 -42.05 43.43
C ALA A 4 29.74 -41.12 43.39
N LEU A 5 29.73 -39.96 42.72
CA LEU A 5 30.49 -39.49 41.56
C LEU A 5 30.56 -37.95 41.56
N MET A 6 31.67 -37.39 41.08
CA MET A 6 31.83 -35.96 40.80
C MET A 6 30.99 -35.50 39.61
N LEU A 7 30.48 -34.27 39.66
CA LEU A 7 29.98 -33.54 38.49
C LEU A 7 30.81 -32.26 38.34
N ALA A 8 31.60 -32.23 37.27
CA ALA A 8 32.47 -31.14 36.88
C ALA A 8 31.64 -29.97 36.31
N ALA A 9 31.92 -28.75 36.78
CA ALA A 9 31.40 -27.52 36.21
C ALA A 9 32.24 -27.13 34.98
N LEU A 10 31.61 -27.12 33.81
CA LEU A 10 32.20 -26.61 32.57
C LEU A 10 31.98 -25.08 32.50
N LEU A 11 33.07 -24.31 32.61
CA LEU A 11 33.09 -22.87 32.30
C LEU A 11 33.37 -22.71 30.80
N THR A 12 32.36 -22.31 30.03
CA THR A 12 32.53 -21.90 28.63
C THR A 12 32.78 -20.40 28.55
N ALA A 13 34.01 -20.01 28.22
CA ALA A 13 34.34 -18.63 27.84
C ALA A 13 33.94 -18.40 26.37
N SER A 14 32.88 -17.64 26.12
CA SER A 14 32.56 -17.14 24.78
C SER A 14 33.35 -15.85 24.52
N ALA A 15 34.34 -15.93 23.65
CA ALA A 15 35.02 -14.76 23.10
C ALA A 15 34.05 -14.01 22.17
N VAL A 16 33.70 -12.77 22.51
CA VAL A 16 32.95 -11.87 21.63
C VAL A 16 33.95 -11.23 20.66
N PRO A 17 33.85 -11.40 19.33
CA PRO A 17 34.64 -10.61 18.41
C PRO A 17 34.11 -9.17 18.43
N ALA A 18 34.99 -8.24 18.80
CA ALA A 18 34.75 -6.80 18.64
C ALA A 18 34.67 -6.46 17.15
N PHE A 19 33.53 -5.98 16.68
CA PHE A 19 33.45 -5.30 15.38
C PHE A 19 34.12 -3.94 15.52
N ALA A 20 35.40 -3.87 15.18
CA ALA A 20 36.12 -2.62 14.99
C ALA A 20 35.98 -2.18 13.52
N GLY A 21 35.81 -0.87 13.32
CA GLY A 21 36.12 -0.21 12.06
C GLY A 21 34.92 0.46 11.38
N SER A 22 34.65 1.71 11.77
CA SER A 22 34.06 2.69 10.88
C SER A 22 35.05 2.97 9.74
N ASP A 23 34.78 2.45 8.55
CA ASP A 23 35.56 2.79 7.36
C ASP A 23 34.84 3.91 6.59
N VAL A 24 35.28 5.14 6.81
CA VAL A 24 34.96 6.26 5.92
C VAL A 24 36.08 6.37 4.90
N GLY A 25 36.03 5.50 3.89
CA GLY A 25 36.91 5.58 2.73
C GLY A 25 36.52 6.77 1.86
N PHE A 26 37.34 7.82 1.85
CA PHE A 26 37.30 8.83 0.80
C PHE A 26 38.34 8.46 -0.25
N ASP A 27 37.89 7.90 -1.37
CA ASP A 27 38.74 7.60 -2.53
C ASP A 27 38.74 8.78 -3.50
N LEU A 28 39.88 9.46 -3.63
CA LEU A 28 40.13 10.46 -4.67
C LEU A 28 40.79 9.77 -5.86
N ASN A 29 39.98 9.35 -6.83
CA ASN A 29 40.49 8.70 -8.04
C ASN A 29 40.80 9.73 -9.14
N ILE A 30 42.09 10.01 -9.38
CA ILE A 30 42.56 10.81 -10.52
C ILE A 30 42.77 9.87 -11.71
N ASN A 31 41.89 9.98 -12.71
CA ASN A 31 41.96 9.16 -13.91
C ASN A 31 43.02 9.67 -14.90
N VAL A 32 44.14 8.95 -15.05
CA VAL A 32 45.03 9.09 -16.20
C VAL A 32 45.10 7.73 -16.91
N GLY A 33 44.35 7.60 -18.01
CA GLY A 33 44.43 6.45 -18.91
C GLY A 33 43.08 5.98 -19.44
N ASN A 34 42.86 6.18 -20.73
CA ASN A 34 41.72 5.71 -21.51
C ASN A 34 41.67 4.17 -21.53
N ARG A 35 40.96 3.55 -20.57
CA ARG A 35 40.60 2.12 -20.60
C ARG A 35 39.12 1.99 -20.96
N PRO A 36 38.75 1.19 -21.98
CA PRO A 36 37.35 0.93 -22.28
C PRO A 36 36.71 0.17 -21.11
N GLN A 37 35.72 0.80 -20.48
CA GLN A 37 35.00 0.18 -19.37
C GLN A 37 33.97 -0.79 -19.94
N VAL A 38 34.12 -2.08 -19.64
CA VAL A 38 33.09 -3.07 -19.92
C VAL A 38 31.92 -2.76 -18.98
N VAL A 39 30.86 -2.16 -19.50
CA VAL A 39 29.62 -1.88 -18.75
C VAL A 39 28.92 -3.22 -18.52
N VAL A 40 29.21 -3.87 -17.40
CA VAL A 40 28.42 -5.01 -16.94
C VAL A 40 27.07 -4.43 -16.47
N PRO A 41 25.92 -4.82 -17.06
CA PRO A 41 24.64 -4.35 -16.58
C PRO A 41 24.43 -4.85 -15.15
N ALA A 42 24.16 -3.92 -14.23
CA ALA A 42 23.86 -4.26 -12.84
C ALA A 42 22.68 -5.25 -12.79
N PRO A 43 22.72 -6.27 -11.91
CA PRO A 43 21.62 -7.21 -11.78
C PRO A 43 20.31 -6.47 -11.42
N PRO A 44 19.16 -6.90 -11.94
CA PRO A 44 17.89 -6.26 -11.64
C PRO A 44 17.62 -6.36 -10.13
N VAL A 45 17.43 -5.21 -9.48
CA VAL A 45 17.05 -5.15 -8.07
C VAL A 45 15.68 -5.82 -7.94
N ALA A 46 15.63 -7.00 -7.32
CA ALA A 46 14.38 -7.69 -7.03
C ALA A 46 13.56 -6.85 -6.05
N VAL A 47 12.46 -6.26 -6.50
CA VAL A 47 11.53 -5.55 -5.62
C VAL A 47 10.73 -6.59 -4.86
N VAL A 48 11.13 -6.86 -3.62
CA VAL A 48 10.40 -7.79 -2.73
C VAL A 48 9.06 -7.16 -2.39
N SER A 49 7.97 -7.76 -2.87
CA SER A 49 6.61 -7.35 -2.49
C SER A 49 6.41 -7.56 -0.99
N PRO A 50 5.82 -6.58 -0.29
CA PRO A 50 5.59 -6.70 1.13
C PRO A 50 4.54 -7.76 1.43
N ARG A 51 4.77 -8.54 2.48
CA ARG A 51 3.78 -9.45 3.07
C ARG A 51 3.10 -8.74 4.24
N VAL A 52 2.20 -7.82 3.93
CA VAL A 52 1.31 -7.22 4.93
C VAL A 52 0.01 -8.01 4.93
N VAL A 53 -0.30 -8.62 6.06
CA VAL A 53 -1.55 -9.34 6.31
C VAL A 53 -2.21 -8.70 7.53
N PHE A 54 -3.46 -8.30 7.35
CA PHE A 54 -4.31 -7.77 8.40
C PHE A 54 -5.26 -8.88 8.88
N ASP A 55 -5.26 -9.15 10.19
CA ASP A 55 -6.15 -10.14 10.80
C ASP A 55 -7.63 -9.76 10.69
N GLN A 56 -7.90 -8.45 10.68
CA GLN A 56 -9.23 -7.89 10.45
C GLN A 56 -9.19 -6.81 9.37
N PRO A 57 -10.30 -6.59 8.63
CA PRO A 57 -10.39 -5.50 7.68
C PRO A 57 -10.09 -4.14 8.35
N PRO A 58 -9.11 -3.36 7.85
CA PRO A 58 -8.75 -2.09 8.45
C PRO A 58 -9.91 -1.08 8.40
N VAL A 59 -9.99 -0.20 9.39
CA VAL A 59 -10.89 0.94 9.33
C VAL A 59 -10.23 2.04 8.50
N PHE A 60 -11.01 2.67 7.65
CA PHE A 60 -10.59 3.81 6.85
C PHE A 60 -11.46 5.01 7.17
N ILE A 61 -10.83 6.16 7.42
CA ILE A 61 -11.50 7.46 7.54
C ILE A 61 -11.06 8.37 6.40
N ALA A 62 -11.88 9.33 5.99
CA ALA A 62 -11.50 10.31 4.98
C ALA A 62 -11.46 11.73 5.56
N PRO A 63 -10.29 12.20 6.04
CA PRO A 63 -10.12 13.57 6.48
C PRO A 63 -10.52 14.53 5.35
N PRO A 64 -11.40 15.53 5.60
CA PRO A 64 -11.86 16.46 4.57
C PRO A 64 -10.72 17.17 3.84
N SER A 65 -9.65 17.50 4.58
CA SER A 65 -8.43 18.16 4.07
C SER A 65 -7.64 17.34 3.05
N LEU A 66 -7.81 16.01 3.02
CA LEU A 66 -7.10 15.10 2.13
C LEU A 66 -7.95 14.68 0.93
N GLY A 67 -9.25 14.49 1.13
CA GLY A 67 -10.17 14.06 0.08
C GLY A 67 -10.03 12.59 -0.32
N PHE A 68 -9.32 11.78 0.46
CA PHE A 68 -9.20 10.34 0.28
C PHE A 68 -9.18 9.60 1.62
N TYR A 69 -9.37 8.28 1.56
CA TYR A 69 -9.44 7.42 2.72
C TYR A 69 -8.06 6.99 3.19
N VAL A 70 -7.84 7.02 4.50
CA VAL A 70 -6.59 6.66 5.18
C VAL A 70 -6.90 5.60 6.25
N GLY A 71 -6.10 4.55 6.29
CA GLY A 71 -6.23 3.48 7.29
C GLY A 71 -5.85 3.97 8.69
N VAL A 72 -6.63 3.55 9.69
CA VAL A 72 -6.44 3.88 11.11
C VAL A 72 -6.48 2.61 11.97
N ASP A 73 -5.99 2.71 13.21
CA ASP A 73 -5.81 1.59 14.15
C ASP A 73 -4.91 0.46 13.63
N ILE A 74 -3.98 0.81 12.74
CA ILE A 74 -2.98 -0.11 12.20
C ILE A 74 -1.63 0.60 12.10
N PRO A 75 -0.51 -0.14 12.20
CA PRO A 75 0.83 0.46 12.16
C PRO A 75 1.31 0.82 10.75
N TYR A 76 0.45 0.66 9.74
CA TYR A 76 0.81 0.81 8.33
C TYR A 76 0.16 2.05 7.72
N ASP A 77 0.93 2.78 6.91
CA ASP A 77 0.40 3.86 6.09
C ASP A 77 -0.26 3.28 4.84
N ILE A 78 -1.52 2.89 4.99
CA ILE A 78 -2.38 2.39 3.92
C ILE A 78 -3.45 3.42 3.56
N PHE A 79 -3.75 3.54 2.27
CA PHE A 79 -4.67 4.51 1.72
C PHE A 79 -5.63 3.81 0.74
N TYR A 80 -6.86 4.27 0.67
CA TYR A 80 -7.84 3.78 -0.30
C TYR A 80 -8.30 4.92 -1.21
N ILE A 81 -8.00 4.77 -2.50
CA ILE A 81 -8.27 5.79 -3.53
C ILE A 81 -8.79 5.11 -4.79
N SER A 82 -9.95 5.53 -5.27
CA SER A 82 -10.54 5.09 -6.54
C SER A 82 -10.58 3.56 -6.71
N GLY A 83 -10.88 2.81 -5.64
CA GLY A 83 -10.97 1.36 -5.70
C GLY A 83 -9.66 0.59 -5.56
N ARG A 84 -8.54 1.27 -5.29
CA ARG A 84 -7.24 0.63 -5.07
C ARG A 84 -6.69 0.99 -3.70
N TYR A 85 -5.94 0.05 -3.14
CA TYR A 85 -5.19 0.23 -1.90
C TYR A 85 -3.77 0.62 -2.25
N TYR A 86 -3.25 1.62 -1.55
CA TYR A 86 -1.87 2.08 -1.67
C TYR A 86 -1.20 1.93 -0.32
N LEU A 87 0.01 1.38 -0.28
CA LEU A 87 0.78 1.16 0.93
C LEU A 87 2.13 1.85 0.79
N TYR A 88 2.52 2.61 1.79
CA TYR A 88 3.88 3.11 1.92
C TYR A 88 4.65 2.29 2.97
N GLN A 89 5.69 1.59 2.53
CA GLN A 89 6.51 0.75 3.41
C GLN A 89 7.95 0.68 2.88
N GLY A 90 8.94 0.72 3.78
CA GLY A 90 10.35 0.59 3.38
C GLY A 90 10.76 1.63 2.33
N ASN A 91 10.30 2.88 2.51
CA ASN A 91 10.55 4.00 1.62
C ASN A 91 10.03 3.82 0.17
N SER A 92 9.16 2.84 -0.05
CA SER A 92 8.62 2.46 -1.35
C SER A 92 7.09 2.46 -1.33
N TRP A 93 6.50 2.67 -2.51
CA TRP A 93 5.06 2.65 -2.70
C TRP A 93 4.62 1.33 -3.33
N TYR A 94 3.51 0.80 -2.84
CA TYR A 94 2.87 -0.39 -3.37
C TYR A 94 1.39 -0.13 -3.64
N VAL A 95 0.82 -0.88 -4.57
CA VAL A 95 -0.60 -0.82 -4.93
C VAL A 95 -1.18 -2.23 -5.00
N ALA A 96 -2.41 -2.38 -4.52
CA ALA A 96 -3.14 -3.64 -4.53
C ALA A 96 -4.64 -3.44 -4.81
N PRO A 97 -5.33 -4.48 -5.33
CA PRO A 97 -6.78 -4.47 -5.42
C PRO A 97 -7.48 -4.72 -4.08
N ASP A 98 -6.77 -5.34 -3.11
CA ASP A 98 -7.28 -5.65 -1.77
C ASP A 98 -6.32 -5.12 -0.69
N TYR A 99 -6.83 -4.88 0.52
CA TYR A 99 -6.01 -4.41 1.63
C TYR A 99 -4.98 -5.45 2.08
N ASN A 100 -5.19 -6.74 1.79
CA ASN A 100 -4.20 -7.80 2.03
C ASN A 100 -3.31 -8.08 0.80
N GLY A 101 -3.37 -7.25 -0.24
CA GLY A 101 -2.59 -7.44 -1.47
C GLY A 101 -3.40 -8.12 -2.59
N PRO A 102 -2.75 -8.83 -3.53
CA PRO A 102 -1.31 -8.87 -3.72
C PRO A 102 -0.73 -7.48 -3.98
N TRP A 103 0.39 -7.15 -3.33
CA TRP A 103 1.04 -5.86 -3.44
C TRP A 103 2.01 -5.81 -4.63
N GLY A 104 1.73 -4.91 -5.58
CA GLY A 104 2.63 -4.58 -6.68
C GLY A 104 3.38 -3.28 -6.41
N ALA A 105 4.68 -3.23 -6.71
CA ALA A 105 5.46 -2.00 -6.59
C ALA A 105 4.93 -0.92 -7.54
N THR A 106 4.89 0.32 -7.09
CA THR A 106 4.51 1.47 -7.91
C THR A 106 5.47 2.63 -7.71
N ARG A 107 5.63 3.44 -8.77
CA ARG A 107 6.51 4.62 -8.74
C ARG A 107 5.72 5.82 -8.26
N TYR A 108 6.41 6.76 -7.61
CA TYR A 108 5.80 8.00 -7.13
C TYR A 108 4.99 8.74 -8.20
N ARG A 109 5.47 8.77 -9.45
CA ARG A 109 4.79 9.43 -10.58
C ARG A 109 3.45 8.79 -10.96
N SER A 110 3.27 7.51 -10.66
CA SER A 110 2.05 6.74 -10.93
C SER A 110 1.03 6.81 -9.79
N LEU A 111 1.36 7.49 -8.69
CA LEU A 111 0.43 7.69 -7.59
C LEU A 111 -0.70 8.65 -7.97
N PRO A 112 -1.91 8.47 -7.41
CA PRO A 112 -3.00 9.42 -7.53
C PRO A 112 -2.56 10.84 -7.15
N PRO A 113 -3.09 11.89 -7.82
CA PRO A 113 -2.71 13.28 -7.54
C PRO A 113 -2.84 13.66 -6.06
N GLY A 114 -3.85 13.14 -5.35
CA GLY A 114 -4.03 13.37 -3.92
C GLY A 114 -2.80 12.95 -3.09
N LEU A 115 -2.28 11.74 -3.31
CA LEU A 115 -1.07 11.26 -2.61
C LEU A 115 0.19 12.02 -3.03
N ARG A 116 0.30 12.45 -4.29
CA ARG A 116 1.45 13.23 -4.76
C ARG A 116 1.47 14.66 -4.24
N LYS A 117 0.30 15.23 -3.92
CA LYS A 117 0.16 16.61 -3.46
C LYS A 117 0.59 16.77 -2.00
N HIS A 118 0.37 15.74 -1.18
CA HIS A 118 0.64 15.80 0.26
C HIS A 118 1.88 14.98 0.61
N LYS A 119 2.80 15.58 1.38
CA LYS A 119 3.87 14.83 2.05
C LYS A 119 3.25 13.84 3.04
N LEU A 120 3.92 12.70 3.26
CA LEU A 120 3.41 11.65 4.13
C LEU A 120 3.15 12.13 5.57
N GLU A 121 4.02 13.01 6.09
CA GLU A 121 3.88 13.60 7.43
C GLU A 121 2.61 14.44 7.54
N ARG A 122 2.27 15.18 6.47
CA ARG A 122 1.03 15.97 6.42
C ARG A 122 -0.21 15.08 6.35
N ILE A 123 -0.11 13.94 5.67
CA ILE A 123 -1.19 12.95 5.63
C ILE A 123 -1.41 12.36 7.02
N ARG A 124 -0.33 11.95 7.71
CA ARG A 124 -0.39 11.44 9.09
C ARG A 124 -0.99 12.46 10.05
N TYR A 125 -0.59 13.72 9.95
CA TYR A 125 -1.17 14.81 10.77
C TYR A 125 -2.70 14.90 10.62
N TYR A 126 -3.22 15.00 9.39
CA TYR A 126 -4.67 15.08 9.18
C TYR A 126 -5.41 13.79 9.51
N ARG A 127 -4.77 12.62 9.30
CA ARG A 127 -5.31 11.33 9.72
C ARG A 127 -5.49 11.32 11.24
N ASP A 128 -4.44 11.66 11.99
CA ASP A 128 -4.44 11.54 13.45
C ASP A 128 -5.39 12.56 14.10
N ASP A 129 -5.55 13.73 13.49
CA ASP A 129 -6.52 14.74 13.91
C ASP A 129 -7.97 14.28 13.72
N GLU A 130 -8.33 13.83 12.51
CA GLU A 130 -9.66 13.29 12.21
C GLU A 130 -9.93 12.02 13.03
N TYR A 131 -8.91 11.19 13.21
CA TYR A 131 -9.03 9.95 13.96
C TYR A 131 -9.31 10.20 15.46
N ARG A 132 -8.80 11.30 16.02
CA ARG A 132 -9.15 11.72 17.39
C ARG A 132 -10.64 12.03 17.51
N VAL A 133 -11.22 12.70 16.51
CA VAL A 133 -12.66 12.99 16.45
C VAL A 133 -13.45 11.69 16.31
N TYR A 134 -13.06 10.84 15.36
CA TYR A 134 -13.68 9.54 15.12
C TYR A 134 -13.70 8.64 16.36
N ARG A 135 -12.59 8.59 17.11
CA ARG A 135 -12.49 7.76 18.32
C ARG A 135 -13.25 8.38 19.50
N GLY A 136 -13.23 9.71 19.63
CA GLY A 136 -13.84 10.41 20.77
C GLY A 136 -15.37 10.45 20.72
N ASP A 137 -15.95 10.46 19.53
CA ASP A 137 -17.40 10.50 19.33
C ASP A 137 -17.81 9.56 18.20
N HIS A 138 -17.51 8.27 18.38
CA HIS A 138 -17.74 7.26 17.36
C HIS A 138 -19.22 7.19 16.94
N ASP A 139 -20.13 7.25 17.91
CA ASP A 139 -21.57 7.08 17.68
C ASP A 139 -22.21 8.27 16.95
N HIS A 140 -21.65 9.48 17.07
CA HIS A 140 -22.14 10.67 16.36
C HIS A 140 -21.12 11.21 15.34
N TYR A 141 -20.14 10.40 14.95
CA TYR A 141 -19.14 10.80 13.96
C TYR A 141 -19.80 11.09 12.62
N ARG A 142 -19.77 12.36 12.20
CA ARG A 142 -20.38 12.83 10.94
C ARG A 142 -19.44 12.75 9.74
N GLY A 143 -18.18 12.40 9.96
CA GLY A 143 -17.19 12.26 8.89
C GLY A 143 -17.41 10.98 8.09
N ARG A 144 -16.66 10.86 6.98
CA ARG A 144 -16.71 9.65 6.16
C ARG A 144 -15.75 8.61 6.72
N TYR A 145 -16.25 7.40 6.91
CA TYR A 145 -15.44 6.23 7.22
C TYR A 145 -16.04 4.99 6.55
N PHE A 146 -15.23 3.95 6.38
CA PHE A 146 -15.70 2.63 5.98
C PHE A 146 -14.73 1.55 6.46
N ARG A 147 -15.22 0.31 6.49
CA ARG A 147 -14.42 -0.90 6.69
C ARG A 147 -14.66 -1.82 5.49
N PRO A 148 -13.62 -2.36 4.82
CA PRO A 148 -13.77 -3.22 3.65
C PRO A 148 -14.13 -4.65 4.05
N ASP A 149 -15.30 -4.81 4.65
CA ASP A 149 -15.87 -6.11 4.95
C ASP A 149 -16.44 -6.79 3.69
N LYS A 150 -16.94 -8.02 3.88
CA LYS A 150 -17.49 -8.84 2.80
C LYS A 150 -18.73 -8.19 2.17
N GLU A 151 -19.59 -7.61 2.99
CA GLU A 151 -20.83 -6.97 2.57
C GLU A 151 -20.57 -5.76 1.67
N TRP A 152 -19.58 -4.93 2.01
CA TRP A 152 -19.18 -3.80 1.18
C TRP A 152 -18.75 -4.23 -0.22
N LYS A 153 -18.05 -5.37 -0.35
CA LYS A 153 -17.64 -5.91 -1.66
C LYS A 153 -18.83 -6.42 -2.48
N GLU A 154 -19.79 -7.09 -1.84
CA GLU A 154 -21.00 -7.61 -2.48
C GLU A 154 -21.87 -6.48 -3.01
N ARG A 155 -22.17 -5.48 -2.17
CA ARG A 155 -22.91 -4.28 -2.56
C ARG A 155 -22.28 -3.58 -3.77
N ARG A 156 -20.96 -3.41 -3.76
CA ARG A 156 -20.23 -2.78 -4.87
C ARG A 156 -20.30 -3.60 -6.17
N LYS A 157 -20.35 -4.94 -6.06
CA LYS A 157 -20.50 -5.83 -7.21
C LYS A 157 -21.90 -5.67 -7.81
N GLU A 158 -22.93 -5.65 -6.97
CA GLU A 158 -24.33 -5.46 -7.38
C GLU A 158 -24.53 -4.11 -8.08
N GLU A 159 -24.08 -3.01 -7.47
CA GLU A 159 -24.10 -1.67 -8.09
C GLU A 159 -23.44 -1.66 -9.48
N ARG A 160 -22.32 -2.37 -9.62
CA ARG A 160 -21.60 -2.47 -10.89
C ARG A 160 -22.36 -3.28 -11.94
N GLU A 161 -23.04 -4.36 -11.56
CA GLU A 161 -23.88 -5.13 -12.49
C GLU A 161 -25.11 -4.31 -12.91
N GLN A 162 -25.77 -3.62 -11.98
CA GLN A 162 -26.89 -2.71 -12.28
C GLN A 162 -26.47 -1.63 -13.28
N TRP A 163 -25.32 -0.98 -13.07
CA TRP A 163 -24.79 0.02 -14.02
C TRP A 163 -24.51 -0.54 -15.42
N LYS A 164 -24.04 -1.79 -15.51
CA LYS A 164 -23.83 -2.44 -16.82
C LYS A 164 -25.15 -2.74 -17.52
N GLU A 165 -26.16 -3.19 -16.77
CA GLU A 165 -27.51 -3.45 -17.29
C GLU A 165 -28.15 -2.16 -17.79
N GLU A 166 -28.08 -1.08 -17.02
CA GLU A 166 -28.56 0.25 -17.43
C GLU A 166 -27.89 0.73 -18.71
N ARG A 167 -26.55 0.64 -18.79
CA ARG A 167 -25.82 0.95 -20.05
C ARG A 167 -26.19 0.05 -21.22
N LYS A 168 -26.61 -1.19 -20.96
CA LYS A 168 -27.06 -2.11 -22.02
C LYS A 168 -28.44 -1.69 -22.53
N TRP A 169 -29.37 -1.42 -21.62
CA TRP A 169 -30.71 -0.92 -21.94
C TRP A 169 -30.65 0.39 -22.72
N GLU A 170 -29.84 1.36 -22.29
CA GLU A 170 -29.67 2.65 -22.99
C GLU A 170 -29.16 2.45 -24.44
N LYS A 171 -28.23 1.49 -24.64
CA LYS A 171 -27.74 1.15 -25.99
C LYS A 171 -28.81 0.48 -26.84
N GLU A 172 -29.62 -0.40 -26.27
CA GLU A 172 -30.71 -1.08 -26.98
C GLU A 172 -31.81 -0.09 -27.37
N GLU A 173 -32.20 0.83 -26.48
CA GLU A 173 -33.16 1.89 -26.77
C GLU A 173 -32.68 2.80 -27.90
N ARG A 174 -31.41 3.21 -27.87
CA ARG A 174 -30.81 4.01 -28.97
C ARG A 174 -30.85 3.29 -30.31
N LYS A 175 -30.62 1.97 -30.34
CA LYS A 175 -30.72 1.17 -31.56
C LYS A 175 -32.16 1.09 -32.06
N HIS A 176 -33.13 0.94 -31.16
CA HIS A 176 -34.55 0.87 -31.53
C HIS A 176 -35.00 2.18 -32.18
N ARG A 177 -34.74 3.32 -31.51
CA ARG A 177 -35.04 4.66 -32.04
C ARG A 177 -34.35 4.96 -33.38
N GLY A 178 -33.12 4.47 -33.58
CA GLY A 178 -32.39 4.64 -34.83
C GLY A 178 -32.98 3.83 -36.00
N LYS A 179 -33.59 2.67 -35.72
CA LYS A 179 -34.26 1.84 -36.75
C LYS A 179 -35.63 2.39 -37.12
N GLU A 180 -36.41 2.87 -36.14
CA GLU A 180 -37.71 3.50 -36.40
C GLU A 180 -37.57 4.72 -37.33
N ARG A 181 -36.55 5.55 -37.13
CA ARG A 181 -36.29 6.73 -37.98
C ARG A 181 -35.80 6.42 -39.39
N GLY A 182 -35.34 5.20 -39.66
CA GLY A 182 -34.82 4.82 -40.98
C GLY A 182 -35.84 4.15 -41.89
N HIS A 183 -37.06 3.92 -41.41
CA HIS A 183 -38.15 3.29 -42.17
C HIS A 183 -39.15 4.31 -42.76
N ASP A 184 -38.99 5.60 -42.44
CA ASP A 184 -39.88 6.67 -42.93
C ASP A 184 -39.35 7.37 -44.21
N ASP A 185 -38.21 6.93 -44.76
CA ASP A 185 -37.51 7.58 -45.89
C ASP A 185 -37.57 6.81 -47.24
N ASP A 186 -38.41 5.76 -47.38
CA ASP A 186 -38.61 5.01 -48.65
C ASP A 186 -39.96 5.32 -49.34
#